data_AF-A0A1I7ZAY7-F1
#
_entry.id   AF-A0A1I7ZAY7-F1
#
_cell.length_a   1.000
_cell.length_b   1.000
_cell.length_c   1.000
_cell.angle_alpha   90.00
_cell.angle_beta   90.00
_cell.angle_gamma   90.00
#
_symmetry.space_group_name_H-M   'P 1'
#
loop_
_entity.id
_entity.type
_entity.pdbx_description
1 polymer ?
#
loop_
_entity_poly.entity_id
_entity_poly.type
_entity_poly.pdbx_seq_one_letter_code
_entity_poly.pdbx_strand_id
1 'polypeptide(L)'
;MRVERPLIQYYYMGYYLEECPKMKYKGRYHPSYLMCDKTFKWMPIEEAIAKINANGNRFTEFFPEDERPSPPSLDDVRVICKDPTTMSQRLVSARMYKMMVSNDTAFEETIAEFVDLAGPVATQICIYRTPGSAEM
;
A
#
# COMPACT_ATOMS: atom_id res chain seq x y z
N MET A 1 2.54 26.22 23.63
CA MET A 1 3.26 24.93 23.52
C MET A 1 3.32 24.55 22.06
N ARG A 2 4.51 24.54 21.45
CA ARG A 2 4.71 24.03 20.09
C ARG A 2 5.11 22.57 20.23
N VAL A 3 4.20 21.64 19.93
CA VAL A 3 4.49 20.22 19.97
C VAL A 3 5.21 19.88 18.66
N GLU A 4 6.53 19.79 18.71
CA GLU A 4 7.33 19.36 17.56
C GLU A 4 7.39 17.83 17.57
N ARG A 5 6.96 17.20 16.46
CA ARG A 5 7.10 15.77 16.21
C ARG A 5 8.04 15.54 15.03
N PRO A 6 9.37 15.63 15.23
CA PRO A 6 10.37 15.62 14.15
C PRO A 6 10.38 14.32 13.32
N LEU A 7 9.69 13.26 13.75
CA LEU A 7 9.60 11.98 13.04
C LEU A 7 8.54 11.95 11.92
N ILE A 8 7.55 12.86 11.93
CA ILE A 8 6.50 12.90 10.89
C ILE A 8 6.99 13.82 9.76
N GLN A 9 7.68 13.23 8.80
CA GLN A 9 8.26 13.96 7.67
C GLN A 9 7.28 14.16 6.50
N TYR A 10 6.31 13.23 6.35
CA TYR A 10 5.39 13.20 5.22
C TYR A 10 3.94 13.12 5.68
N TYR A 11 3.05 13.82 4.98
CA TYR A 11 1.62 13.80 5.22
C TYR A 11 0.89 13.30 3.98
N TYR A 12 0.17 12.18 4.11
CA TYR A 12 -0.60 11.62 3.01
C TYR A 12 -1.88 12.42 2.78
N MET A 13 -1.99 13.05 1.61
CA MET A 13 -3.12 13.92 1.25
C MET A 13 -4.20 13.24 0.39
N GLY A 14 -4.05 11.95 0.06
CA GLY A 14 -4.98 11.18 -0.77
C GLY A 14 -4.65 11.22 -2.27
N TYR A 15 -5.53 10.64 -3.09
CA TYR A 15 -5.39 10.56 -4.55
C TYR A 15 -5.62 11.89 -5.25
N TYR A 16 -4.92 12.14 -6.36
CA TYR A 16 -5.10 13.34 -7.16
C TYR A 16 -6.07 13.12 -8.32
N LEU A 17 -7.04 14.01 -8.46
CA LEU A 17 -8.00 14.03 -9.57
C LEU A 17 -8.04 15.45 -10.10
N GLU A 18 -7.65 15.66 -11.37
CA GLU A 18 -7.55 16.99 -11.96
C GLU A 18 -8.91 17.69 -12.05
N GLU A 19 -10.03 16.99 -12.04
CA GLU A 19 -11.36 17.63 -12.05
C GLU A 19 -11.81 18.06 -10.65
N CYS A 20 -11.15 17.61 -9.58
CA CYS A 20 -11.57 17.86 -8.21
C CYS A 20 -10.88 19.09 -7.60
N PRO A 21 -11.62 20.19 -7.31
CA PRO A 21 -11.02 21.39 -6.70
C PRO A 21 -10.34 21.11 -5.37
N LYS A 22 -10.85 20.13 -4.61
CA LYS A 22 -10.27 19.72 -3.33
C LYS A 22 -8.84 19.18 -3.50
N MET A 23 -8.59 18.43 -4.57
CA MET A 23 -7.27 17.86 -4.81
C MET A 23 -6.31 18.89 -5.37
N LYS A 24 -6.79 19.79 -6.24
CA LYS A 24 -5.99 20.96 -6.67
C LYS A 24 -5.54 21.84 -5.51
N TYR A 25 -6.43 22.13 -4.56
CA TYR A 25 -6.04 22.95 -3.40
C TYR A 25 -4.97 22.24 -2.55
N LYS A 26 -5.11 20.93 -2.31
CA LYS A 26 -4.11 20.14 -1.59
C LYS A 26 -2.77 20.09 -2.32
N GLY A 27 -2.80 19.99 -3.64
CA GLY A 27 -1.58 19.98 -4.45
C GLY A 27 -0.77 21.28 -4.40
N ARG A 28 -1.36 22.39 -3.96
CA ARG A 28 -0.66 23.68 -3.78
C ARG A 28 0.18 23.76 -2.50
N TYR A 29 0.13 22.77 -1.62
CA TYR A 29 1.06 22.68 -0.49
C TYR A 29 2.41 22.15 -0.98
N HIS A 30 3.49 22.92 -0.81
CA HIS A 30 4.80 22.54 -1.32
C HIS A 30 5.76 22.18 -0.18
N PRO A 31 6.63 21.17 -0.40
CA PRO A 31 6.69 20.31 -1.58
C PRO A 31 5.57 19.24 -1.59
N SER A 32 5.10 18.87 -2.79
CA SER A 32 4.10 17.81 -2.99
C SER A 32 4.53 16.86 -4.09
N TYR A 33 4.15 15.59 -3.95
CA TYR A 33 4.52 14.51 -4.86
C TYR A 33 3.33 13.58 -5.08
N LEU A 34 3.24 13.00 -6.28
CA LEU A 34 2.29 11.93 -6.60
C LEU A 34 3.05 10.62 -6.83
N MET A 35 2.55 9.53 -6.27
CA MET A 35 3.10 8.19 -6.46
C MET A 35 2.52 7.57 -7.73
N CYS A 36 3.37 6.97 -8.56
CA CYS A 36 2.93 6.12 -9.67
C CYS A 36 2.47 4.77 -9.11
N ASP A 37 1.30 4.30 -9.54
CA ASP A 37 0.70 3.04 -9.09
C ASP A 37 1.45 1.79 -9.60
N LYS A 38 2.00 1.83 -10.82
CA LYS A 38 2.80 0.72 -11.37
C LYS A 38 4.18 0.60 -10.72
N THR A 39 4.89 1.71 -10.59
CA THR A 39 6.32 1.69 -10.21
C THR A 39 6.60 2.05 -8.77
N PHE A 40 5.60 2.55 -8.03
CA PHE A 40 5.72 3.06 -6.67
C PHE A 40 6.72 4.22 -6.50
N LYS A 41 7.16 4.82 -7.61
CA LYS A 41 8.06 5.98 -7.63
C LYS A 41 7.25 7.27 -7.45
N TRP A 42 7.85 8.22 -6.72
CA TRP A 42 7.26 9.54 -6.49
C TRP A 42 7.71 10.53 -7.57
N MET A 43 6.77 11.26 -8.14
CA MET A 43 6.99 12.34 -9.10
C MET A 43 6.60 13.68 -8.48
N PRO A 44 7.37 14.77 -8.66
CA PRO A 44 6.95 16.12 -8.28
C PRO A 44 5.57 16.44 -8.87
N ILE A 45 4.71 17.07 -8.07
CA ILE A 45 3.31 17.23 -8.46
C ILE A 45 3.13 18.07 -9.74
N GLU A 46 4.02 19.03 -9.98
CA GLU A 46 3.99 19.90 -11.17
C GLU A 46 4.23 19.09 -12.45
N GLU A 47 5.21 18.18 -12.41
CA GLU A 47 5.50 17.26 -13.51
C GLU A 47 4.37 16.26 -13.73
N ALA A 48 3.82 15.70 -12.64
CA ALA A 48 2.72 14.76 -12.71
C ALA A 48 1.45 15.39 -13.30
N ILE A 49 1.11 16.62 -12.88
CA ILE A 49 -0.02 17.37 -13.43
C ILE A 49 0.19 17.65 -14.92
N ALA A 50 1.39 18.04 -15.34
CA ALA A 50 1.69 18.27 -16.75
C ALA A 50 1.43 17.01 -17.59
N LYS A 51 1.82 15.82 -17.11
CA LYS A 51 1.54 14.54 -17.76
C LYS A 51 0.04 14.21 -17.81
N ILE A 52 -0.66 14.39 -16.68
CA ILE A 52 -2.12 14.13 -16.59
C ILE A 52 -2.89 15.02 -17.58
N ASN A 53 -2.54 16.30 -17.64
CA ASN A 53 -3.16 17.26 -18.56
C ASN A 53 -2.89 16.89 -20.03
N ALA A 54 -1.67 16.47 -20.35
CA ALA A 54 -1.30 16.03 -21.70
C ALA A 54 -2.10 14.79 -22.16
N ASN A 55 -2.55 13.95 -21.22
CA ASN A 55 -3.39 12.79 -21.47
C ASN A 55 -4.91 13.08 -21.28
N GLY A 56 -5.31 14.35 -21.35
CA GLY A 56 -6.72 14.74 -21.26
C GLY A 56 -7.36 14.41 -19.90
N ASN A 57 -6.61 14.55 -18.81
CA ASN A 57 -7.03 14.32 -17.42
C ASN A 57 -7.44 12.87 -17.11
N ARG A 58 -7.01 11.92 -17.95
CA ARG A 58 -7.25 10.49 -17.73
C ARG A 58 -6.20 9.88 -16.80
N PHE A 59 -6.45 8.65 -16.38
CA PHE A 59 -5.45 7.83 -15.72
C PHE A 59 -4.14 7.86 -16.52
N THR A 60 -3.05 8.22 -15.86
CA THR A 60 -1.77 8.50 -16.51
C THR A 60 -0.66 7.84 -15.72
N GLU A 61 0.02 6.91 -16.37
CA GLU A 61 1.23 6.29 -15.83
C GLU A 61 2.40 7.28 -15.92
N PHE A 62 3.12 7.47 -14.81
CA PHE A 62 4.18 8.48 -14.76
C PHE A 62 5.52 7.98 -15.31
N PHE A 63 5.76 6.67 -15.28
CA PHE A 63 7.01 6.02 -15.66
C PHE A 63 6.77 4.81 -16.61
N PRO A 64 6.31 5.04 -17.85
CA PRO A 64 5.92 3.98 -18.80
C PRO A 64 7.04 2.98 -19.11
N GLU A 65 8.27 3.47 -19.22
CA GLU A 65 9.46 2.67 -19.55
C GLU A 65 9.96 1.81 -18.39
N ASP A 66 9.54 2.11 -17.16
CA ASP A 66 9.98 1.37 -15.98
C ASP A 66 9.09 0.14 -15.75
N GLU A 67 9.72 -0.98 -15.40
CA GLU A 67 8.99 -2.19 -15.03
C GLU A 67 8.38 -2.09 -13.63
N ARG A 68 7.27 -2.82 -13.42
CA ARG A 68 6.67 -2.97 -12.09
C ARG A 68 7.62 -3.78 -11.21
N PRO A 69 7.95 -3.33 -9.98
CA PRO A 69 8.74 -4.14 -9.05
C PRO A 69 8.07 -5.49 -8.77
N SER A 70 8.87 -6.54 -8.67
CA SER A 70 8.37 -7.87 -8.30
C SER A 70 7.74 -7.81 -6.90
N PRO A 71 6.59 -8.49 -6.67
CA PRO A 71 5.97 -8.53 -5.36
C PRO A 71 6.93 -9.14 -4.30
N PRO A 72 6.92 -8.65 -3.05
CA PRO A 72 7.80 -9.17 -2.00
C PRO A 72 7.46 -10.62 -1.63
N SER A 73 8.45 -11.33 -1.07
CA SER A 73 8.26 -12.70 -0.59
C SER A 73 7.26 -12.74 0.58
N LEU A 74 6.47 -13.81 0.66
CA LEU A 74 5.60 -14.08 1.81
C LEU A 74 6.39 -14.30 3.11
N ASP A 75 7.70 -14.53 3.03
CA ASP A 75 8.60 -14.56 4.18
C ASP A 75 8.81 -13.16 4.81
N ASP A 76 8.66 -12.10 4.03
CA ASP A 76 8.86 -10.71 4.45
C ASP A 76 7.56 -9.99 4.86
N VAL A 77 6.41 -10.54 4.46
CA VAL A 77 5.10 -10.02 4.83
C VAL A 77 4.70 -10.52 6.22
N ARG A 78 4.11 -9.65 7.05
CA ARG A 78 3.81 -9.94 8.46
C ARG A 78 2.31 -10.08 8.70
N VAL A 79 1.93 -11.14 9.41
CA VAL A 79 0.56 -11.43 9.80
C VAL A 79 0.49 -11.54 11.33
N ILE A 80 -0.46 -10.84 11.94
CA ILE A 80 -0.84 -11.01 13.33
C ILE A 80 -2.01 -11.98 13.36
N CYS A 81 -1.82 -13.14 13.98
CA CYS A 81 -2.85 -14.16 14.12
C CYS A 81 -2.98 -14.63 15.57
N LYS A 82 -4.08 -15.29 15.92
CA LYS A 82 -4.20 -15.99 17.20
C LYS A 82 -3.50 -17.34 17.12
N ASP A 83 -2.73 -17.66 18.14
CA ASP A 83 -2.14 -18.97 18.35
C ASP A 83 -3.23 -19.94 18.88
N PRO A 84 -3.52 -21.04 18.17
CA PRO A 84 -4.57 -21.97 18.58
C PRO A 84 -4.23 -22.73 19.87
N THR A 85 -2.95 -22.81 20.25
CA THR A 85 -2.47 -23.56 21.42
C THR A 85 -2.47 -22.68 22.68
N THR A 86 -2.11 -21.41 22.56
CA THR A 86 -1.97 -20.49 23.70
C THR A 86 -3.08 -19.43 23.81
N MET A 87 -3.98 -19.36 22.82
CA MET A 87 -5.02 -18.32 22.70
C MET A 87 -4.49 -16.87 22.70
N SER A 88 -3.19 -16.69 22.50
CA SER A 88 -2.51 -15.39 22.48
C SER A 88 -2.29 -14.88 21.05
N GLN A 89 -2.08 -13.57 20.88
CA GLN A 89 -1.73 -13.01 19.57
C GLN A 89 -0.24 -13.23 19.28
N ARG A 90 0.08 -13.64 18.05
CA ARG A 90 1.45 -13.81 17.56
C ARG A 90 1.64 -13.09 16.23
N LEU A 91 2.84 -12.54 16.06
CA LEU A 91 3.32 -12.01 14.79
C LEU A 91 4.12 -13.09 14.07
N VAL A 92 3.71 -13.45 12.86
CA VAL A 92 4.34 -14.48 12.03
C VAL A 92 4.51 -13.98 10.59
N SER A 93 5.34 -14.65 9.77
CA SER A 93 5.36 -14.38 8.34
C SER A 93 4.09 -14.90 7.67
N ALA A 94 3.69 -14.33 6.53
CA ALA A 94 2.56 -14.82 5.75
C ALA A 94 2.77 -16.28 5.31
N ARG A 95 4.01 -16.66 4.98
CA ARG A 95 4.38 -18.05 4.71
C ARG A 95 4.14 -18.97 5.91
N MET A 96 4.58 -18.55 7.10
CA MET A 96 4.38 -19.32 8.32
C MET A 96 2.89 -19.45 8.67
N TYR A 97 2.11 -18.38 8.50
CA TYR A 97 0.67 -18.42 8.69
C TYR A 97 0.00 -19.46 7.76
N LYS A 98 0.36 -19.47 6.47
CA LYS A 98 -0.10 -20.48 5.50
C LYS A 98 0.24 -21.92 5.94
N MET A 99 1.39 -22.13 6.57
CA MET A 99 1.76 -23.45 7.11
C MET A 99 0.94 -23.82 8.36
N MET A 100 0.66 -22.86 9.24
CA MET A 100 -0.09 -23.06 10.49
C MET A 100 -1.58 -23.32 10.25
N VAL A 101 -2.18 -22.60 9.30
CA VAL A 101 -3.60 -22.69 8.94
C VAL A 101 -3.71 -23.37 7.59
N SER A 102 -3.59 -24.70 7.59
CA SER A 102 -3.69 -25.50 6.37
C SER A 102 -5.10 -25.36 5.77
N ASN A 103 -5.18 -25.09 4.46
CA ASN A 103 -6.41 -24.95 3.65
C ASN A 103 -7.20 -23.63 3.75
N ASP A 104 -6.60 -22.50 4.17
CA ASP A 104 -7.24 -21.18 4.03
C ASP A 104 -7.00 -20.60 2.61
N THR A 105 -7.67 -21.17 1.61
CA THR A 105 -7.53 -20.76 0.19
C THR A 105 -7.92 -19.30 -0.02
N ALA A 106 -8.97 -18.83 0.68
CA ALA A 106 -9.39 -17.44 0.63
C ALA A 106 -8.30 -16.49 1.12
N PHE A 107 -7.58 -16.85 2.19
CA PHE A 107 -6.40 -16.09 2.62
C PHE A 107 -5.30 -16.10 1.57
N GLU A 108 -5.00 -17.26 0.97
CA GLU A 108 -3.95 -17.38 -0.04
C GLU A 108 -4.20 -16.50 -1.27
N GLU A 109 -5.44 -16.45 -1.75
CA GLU A 109 -5.85 -15.57 -2.85
C GLU A 109 -5.76 -14.10 -2.45
N THR A 110 -6.33 -13.76 -1.28
CA THR A 110 -6.33 -12.38 -0.77
C THR A 110 -4.91 -11.86 -0.52
N ILE A 111 -4.02 -12.68 0.05
CA ILE A 111 -2.66 -12.27 0.36
C ILE A 111 -1.83 -12.12 -0.91
N ALA A 112 -2.02 -13.00 -1.89
CA ALA A 112 -1.35 -12.89 -3.19
C ALA A 112 -1.76 -11.60 -3.90
N GLU A 113 -3.06 -11.29 -3.96
CA GLU A 113 -3.58 -10.06 -4.55
C GLU A 113 -3.06 -8.82 -3.79
N PHE A 114 -3.13 -8.83 -2.45
CA PHE A 114 -2.63 -7.74 -1.64
C PHE A 114 -1.15 -7.47 -1.88
N VAL A 115 -0.32 -8.52 -1.89
CA VAL A 115 1.13 -8.40 -2.07
C VAL A 115 1.49 -7.89 -3.45
N ASP A 116 0.74 -8.30 -4.48
CA ASP A 116 0.87 -7.72 -5.82
C ASP A 116 0.53 -6.23 -5.80
N LEU A 117 -0.67 -5.85 -5.36
CA LEU A 117 -1.18 -4.48 -5.39
C LEU A 117 -0.39 -3.51 -4.51
N ALA A 118 -0.06 -3.90 -3.28
CA ALA A 118 0.69 -3.05 -2.34
C ALA A 118 2.19 -2.97 -2.69
N GLY A 119 2.70 -3.93 -3.46
CA GLY A 119 4.09 -3.97 -3.90
C GLY A 119 5.08 -3.88 -2.73
N PRO A 120 6.16 -3.08 -2.84
CA PRO A 120 7.20 -3.00 -1.82
C PRO A 120 6.70 -2.62 -0.41
N VAL A 121 5.60 -1.86 -0.32
CA VAL A 121 5.04 -1.38 0.95
C VAL A 121 4.41 -2.52 1.77
N ALA A 122 4.07 -3.65 1.14
CA ALA A 122 3.50 -4.80 1.84
C ALA A 122 4.39 -5.30 3.01
N THR A 123 5.70 -5.13 2.93
CA THR A 123 6.67 -5.49 3.98
C THR A 123 6.62 -4.60 5.22
N GLN A 124 6.01 -3.41 5.10
CA GLN A 124 5.89 -2.42 6.18
C GLN A 124 4.51 -2.47 6.86
N ILE A 125 3.61 -3.33 6.37
CA ILE A 125 2.24 -3.47 6.87
C ILE A 125 2.12 -4.79 7.63
N CYS A 126 1.44 -4.76 8.77
CA CYS A 126 1.04 -5.95 9.50
C CYS A 126 -0.43 -6.24 9.24
N ILE A 127 -0.74 -7.44 8.73
CA ILE A 127 -2.11 -7.87 8.45
C ILE A 127 -2.68 -8.57 9.67
N TYR A 128 -3.79 -8.09 10.19
CA TYR A 128 -4.47 -8.75 11.30
C TYR A 128 -5.47 -9.79 10.80
N ARG A 129 -5.44 -11.00 11.38
CA ARG A 129 -6.38 -12.09 11.09
C ARG A 129 -6.97 -12.66 12.37
N THR A 130 -8.30 -12.77 12.40
CA THR A 130 -9.03 -13.51 13.43
C THR A 130 -9.23 -14.95 13.00
N PRO A 131 -9.12 -15.94 13.91
CA PRO A 131 -9.48 -17.31 13.58
C PRO A 131 -10.98 -17.39 13.28
N GLY A 132 -11.34 -18.04 12.16
CA GLY A 132 -12.74 -18.37 11.83
C GLY A 132 -13.43 -17.48 10.80
N SER A 133 -12.74 -16.65 10.01
CA SER A 133 -13.37 -15.97 8.86
C SER A 133 -13.49 -16.87 7.62
N ALA A 134 -13.78 -18.16 7.82
CA ALA A 134 -14.39 -18.96 6.79
C ALA A 134 -15.89 -18.70 6.90
N GLU A 135 -16.41 -17.87 6.00
CA GLU A 135 -17.83 -17.68 5.70
C GLU A 135 -18.70 -17.07 6.82
N MET A 136 -19.05 -15.79 6.62
CA MET A 136 -20.44 -15.34 6.74
C MET A 136 -20.91 -14.87 5.37
#